data_AF-A0A1F7CHP2-F1
#
_entry.id   AF-A0A1F7CHP2-F1
#
_cell.length_a   1.000
_cell.length_b   1.000
_cell.length_c   1.000
_cell.angle_alpha   90.00
_cell.angle_beta   90.00
_cell.angle_gamma   90.00
#
_symmetry.space_group_name_H-M   'P 1'
#
loop_
_entity.id
_entity.type
_entity.pdbx_description
1 polymer ?
#
loop_
_entity_poly.entity_id
_entity_poly.type
_entity_poly.pdbx_seq_one_letter_code
_entity_poly.pdbx_strand_id
1 'polypeptide(L)'
;MPVPSFTTTCLSNCVIARDIYEFRLRKPKGFSFKAGQFVLFDVPLLENPTDIQTRAFSIASAPREEELLFVAKMKKGGRASRWIAESLQEGSTVRMQGSFGVFTLKPENAKEYLFIATSTGVAPFRGQIIDALQSGDMRRMDLIFGVRSEEDLFWVEELQKLSTQHPQFSLHCSLSVGSSAWTGHRGRVQTVTKSAVPDAAMRQVYICGSPAMTMEMKKMCMEVWKIDRKDLHVEGYI
;
A
#
# COMPACT_ATOMS: atom_id res chain seq x y z
N MET A 1 -8.47 20.54 -16.92
CA MET A 1 -7.20 21.10 -16.44
C MET A 1 -6.09 20.10 -16.74
N PRO A 2 -4.89 20.53 -17.16
CA PRO A 2 -3.76 19.62 -17.34
C PRO A 2 -3.41 18.96 -16.00
N VAL A 3 -3.03 17.68 -16.06
CA VAL A 3 -2.56 16.96 -14.88
C VAL A 3 -1.27 17.64 -14.39
N PRO A 4 -1.17 18.01 -13.11
CA PRO A 4 0.07 18.55 -12.55
C PRO A 4 1.23 17.55 -12.71
N SER A 5 2.35 18.04 -13.22
CA SER A 5 3.60 17.27 -13.33
C SER A 5 4.68 17.94 -12.49
N PHE A 6 5.53 17.10 -11.88
CA PHE A 6 6.56 17.52 -10.96
C PHE A 6 7.86 16.81 -11.28
N THR A 7 8.95 17.55 -11.11
CA THR A 7 10.31 17.00 -11.06
C THR A 7 10.76 17.02 -9.61
N THR A 8 11.27 15.89 -9.12
CA THR A 8 11.75 15.73 -7.76
C THR A 8 13.07 14.96 -7.69
N THR A 9 13.62 14.82 -6.49
CA THR A 9 14.87 14.14 -6.22
C THR A 9 14.62 12.89 -5.37
N CYS A 10 15.24 11.78 -5.75
CA CYS A 10 15.32 10.59 -4.93
C CYS A 10 16.23 10.84 -3.73
N LEU A 11 15.74 10.57 -2.53
CA LEU A 11 16.43 10.73 -1.25
C LEU A 11 17.04 9.42 -0.78
N SER A 12 16.37 8.29 -1.06
CA SER A 12 16.90 6.97 -0.78
C SER A 12 16.21 5.91 -1.63
N ASN A 13 16.90 4.79 -1.85
CA ASN A 13 16.35 3.60 -2.50
C ASN A 13 17.03 2.36 -1.92
N CYS A 14 16.28 1.50 -1.24
CA CYS A 14 16.82 0.36 -0.51
C CYS A 14 15.96 -0.89 -0.65
N VAL A 15 16.60 -2.06 -0.60
CA VAL A 15 15.90 -3.35 -0.48
C VAL A 15 15.51 -3.54 0.98
N ILE A 16 14.21 -3.72 1.24
CA ILE A 16 13.66 -3.86 2.61
C ILE A 16 13.08 -5.24 2.91
N ALA A 17 12.88 -6.05 1.87
CA ALA A 17 12.47 -7.46 1.95
C ALA A 17 12.78 -8.14 0.61
N ARG A 18 12.55 -9.45 0.49
CA ARG A 18 12.80 -10.22 -0.73
C ARG A 18 12.06 -9.60 -1.92
N ASP A 19 12.83 -9.13 -2.91
CA ASP A 19 12.35 -8.44 -4.10
C ASP A 19 11.52 -7.18 -3.81
N ILE A 20 11.60 -6.59 -2.62
CA ILE A 20 10.87 -5.37 -2.26
C ILE A 20 11.85 -4.21 -2.11
N TYR A 21 11.66 -3.18 -2.92
CA TYR A 21 12.37 -1.91 -2.79
C TYR A 21 11.46 -0.87 -2.15
N GLU A 22 12.01 -0.14 -1.19
CA GLU A 22 11.48 1.13 -0.70
C GLU A 22 12.31 2.26 -1.29
N PHE A 23 11.64 3.30 -1.78
CA PHE A 23 12.31 4.52 -2.19
C PHE A 23 11.56 5.74 -1.70
N ARG A 24 12.34 6.76 -1.34
CA ARG A 24 11.86 8.03 -0.81
C ARG A 24 12.21 9.14 -1.77
N LEU A 25 11.25 10.02 -2.04
CA LEU A 25 11.44 11.20 -2.87
C LEU A 25 11.19 12.44 -2.03
N ARG A 26 11.89 13.52 -2.36
CA ARG A 26 11.54 14.83 -1.82
C ARG A 26 10.11 15.17 -2.24
N LYS A 27 9.29 15.67 -1.33
CA LYS A 27 7.95 16.14 -1.69
C LYS A 27 8.07 17.48 -2.43
N PRO A 28 7.59 17.60 -3.68
CA PRO A 28 7.69 18.86 -4.40
C PRO A 28 6.87 19.96 -3.75
N LYS A 29 7.34 21.20 -3.83
CA LYS A 29 6.59 22.36 -3.39
C LYS A 29 5.26 22.44 -4.16
N GLY A 30 4.15 22.61 -3.43
CA GLY A 30 2.81 22.68 -4.01
C GLY A 30 2.20 21.32 -4.39
N PHE A 31 2.90 20.20 -4.15
CA PHE A 31 2.31 18.88 -4.32
C PHE A 31 1.43 18.52 -3.10
N SER A 32 0.14 18.35 -3.35
CA SER A 32 -0.85 17.90 -2.37
C SER A 32 -1.56 16.64 -2.86
N PHE A 33 -1.88 15.73 -1.95
CA PHE A 33 -2.60 14.50 -2.25
C PHE A 33 -3.44 14.06 -1.05
N LYS A 34 -4.37 13.12 -1.27
CA LYS A 34 -5.10 12.41 -0.21
C LYS A 34 -4.50 11.03 0.01
N ALA A 35 -4.47 10.56 1.25
CA ALA A 35 -3.92 9.25 1.59
C ALA A 35 -4.60 8.12 0.79
N GLY A 36 -3.78 7.26 0.19
CA GLY A 36 -4.21 6.17 -0.70
C GLY A 36 -4.24 6.52 -2.20
N GLN A 37 -3.94 7.76 -2.58
CA GLN A 37 -3.71 8.14 -3.97
C GLN A 37 -2.35 7.63 -4.51
N PHE A 38 -2.20 7.64 -5.83
CA PHE A 38 -0.99 7.23 -6.53
C PHE A 38 -0.44 8.34 -7.43
N VAL A 39 0.82 8.19 -7.87
CA VAL A 39 1.44 9.00 -8.92
C VAL A 39 1.80 8.12 -10.11
N LEU A 40 1.93 8.73 -11.29
CA LEU A 40 2.57 8.10 -12.44
C LEU A 40 4.01 8.56 -12.53
N PHE A 41 4.98 7.64 -12.42
CA PHE A 41 6.38 7.93 -12.72
C PHE A 41 6.66 7.74 -14.21
N ASP A 42 7.46 8.64 -14.78
CA ASP A 42 8.11 8.41 -16.05
C ASP A 42 9.24 7.38 -15.84
N VAL A 43 9.14 6.24 -16.53
CA VAL A 43 10.09 5.13 -16.47
C VAL A 43 10.77 4.97 -17.84
N PRO A 44 11.97 5.52 -18.01
CA PRO A 44 12.77 5.33 -19.22
C PRO A 44 13.16 3.86 -19.42
N LEU A 45 13.26 3.43 -20.68
CA LEU A 45 13.97 2.20 -21.01
C LEU A 45 15.48 2.41 -20.83
N LEU A 46 16.16 1.52 -20.13
CA LEU A 46 17.59 1.69 -19.82
C LEU A 46 18.46 1.76 -21.08
N GLU A 47 18.14 0.92 -22.07
CA GLU A 47 18.86 0.85 -23.34
C GLU A 47 18.52 2.02 -24.28
N ASN A 48 17.39 2.71 -24.05
CA ASN A 48 16.98 3.89 -24.81
C ASN A 48 16.22 4.88 -23.90
N PRO A 49 16.94 5.80 -23.22
CA PRO A 49 16.33 6.72 -22.25
C PRO A 49 15.28 7.67 -22.83
N THR A 50 15.17 7.78 -24.15
CA THR A 50 14.12 8.57 -24.82
C THR A 50 12.78 7.82 -24.93
N ASP A 51 12.79 6.49 -24.86
CA ASP A 51 11.57 5.67 -24.77
C ASP A 51 11.09 5.64 -23.31
N ILE A 52 10.07 6.45 -23.01
CA ILE A 52 9.51 6.60 -21.68
C ILE A 52 8.14 5.94 -21.61
N GLN A 53 7.93 5.14 -20.58
CA GLN A 53 6.60 4.64 -20.22
C GLN A 53 6.21 5.10 -18.83
N THR A 54 4.94 5.43 -18.62
CA THR A 54 4.43 5.74 -17.29
C THR A 54 4.10 4.49 -16.50
N ARG A 55 4.34 4.52 -15.18
CA ARG A 55 3.92 3.47 -14.25
C ARG A 55 3.33 4.05 -12.97
N ALA A 56 2.23 3.46 -12.52
CA ALA A 56 1.53 3.89 -11.32
C ALA A 56 2.17 3.31 -10.06
N PHE A 57 2.36 4.14 -9.04
CA PHE A 57 2.81 3.74 -7.70
C PHE A 57 1.98 4.48 -6.65
N SER A 58 1.33 3.71 -5.77
CA SER A 58 0.61 4.27 -4.62
C SER A 58 1.57 4.98 -3.68
N ILE A 59 1.18 6.15 -3.21
CA ILE A 59 1.94 6.92 -2.22
C ILE A 59 1.70 6.25 -0.86
N ALA A 60 2.78 5.78 -0.23
CA ALA A 60 2.73 5.07 1.05
C ALA A 60 2.93 5.99 2.28
N SER A 61 3.40 7.22 2.06
CA SER A 61 3.48 8.26 3.08
C SER A 61 2.13 8.92 3.30
N ALA A 62 1.84 9.35 4.51
CA ALA A 62 0.69 10.19 4.79
C ALA A 62 0.87 11.60 4.16
N PRO A 63 -0.23 12.32 3.85
CA PRO A 63 -0.18 13.66 3.27
C PRO A 63 0.59 14.69 4.08
N ARG A 64 0.76 14.50 5.39
CA ARG A 64 1.50 15.41 6.28
C ARG A 64 2.98 15.05 6.42
N GLU A 65 3.43 13.92 5.87
CA GLU A 65 4.86 13.60 5.84
C GLU A 65 5.61 14.54 4.86
N GLU A 66 6.85 14.86 5.23
CA GLU A 66 7.75 15.75 4.47
C GLU A 66 8.32 15.08 3.20
N GLU A 67 8.37 13.76 3.21
CA GLU A 67 8.88 12.94 2.11
C GLU A 67 7.74 12.11 1.50
N LEU A 68 7.89 11.79 0.22
CA LEU A 68 7.03 10.82 -0.44
C LEU A 68 7.66 9.44 -0.35
N LEU A 69 6.93 8.50 0.24
CA LEU A 69 7.37 7.11 0.40
C LEU A 69 6.67 6.21 -0.62
N PHE A 70 7.42 5.29 -1.22
CA PHE A 70 6.91 4.30 -2.15
C PHE A 70 7.52 2.93 -1.89
N VAL A 71 6.80 1.88 -2.25
CA VAL A 71 7.30 0.51 -2.20
C VAL A 71 6.92 -0.24 -3.47
N ALA A 72 7.85 -1.06 -3.97
CA ALA A 72 7.70 -1.77 -5.23
C ALA A 72 8.19 -3.22 -5.12
N LYS A 73 7.37 -4.16 -5.59
CA LYS A 73 7.80 -5.55 -5.78
C LYS A 73 8.45 -5.71 -7.15
N MET A 74 9.67 -6.20 -7.17
CA MET A 74 10.44 -6.39 -8.39
C MET A 74 9.89 -7.56 -9.21
N LYS A 75 9.82 -7.36 -10.52
CA LYS A 75 9.49 -8.38 -11.51
C LYS A 75 10.70 -8.58 -12.41
N LYS A 76 11.14 -9.83 -12.56
CA LYS A 76 12.28 -10.18 -13.43
C LYS A 76 12.06 -9.63 -14.84
N GLY A 77 13.02 -8.84 -15.34
CA GLY A 77 12.96 -8.22 -16.67
C GLY A 77 11.93 -7.08 -16.81
N GLY A 78 11.23 -6.69 -15.74
CA GLY A 78 10.27 -5.60 -15.78
C GLY A 78 10.97 -4.25 -15.93
N ARG A 79 10.52 -3.42 -16.90
CA ARG A 79 11.11 -2.09 -17.17
C ARG A 79 11.24 -1.23 -15.91
N ALA A 80 10.16 -1.11 -15.12
CA ALA A 80 10.19 -0.34 -13.87
C ALA A 80 11.07 -0.97 -12.80
N SER A 81 11.13 -2.30 -12.72
CA SER A 81 11.99 -2.99 -11.76
C SER A 81 13.47 -2.75 -12.07
N ARG A 82 13.84 -2.81 -13.35
CA ARG A 82 15.20 -2.48 -13.80
C ARG A 82 15.52 -1.01 -13.56
N TRP A 83 14.62 -0.09 -13.90
CA TRP A 83 14.81 1.34 -13.62
C TRP A 83 15.00 1.64 -12.13
N ILE A 84 14.16 1.06 -11.26
CA ILE A 84 14.28 1.22 -9.80
C ILE A 84 15.62 0.66 -9.30
N ALA A 85 16.00 -0.55 -9.72
CA ALA A 85 17.20 -1.19 -9.21
C ALA A 85 18.52 -0.62 -9.78
N GLU A 86 18.51 -0.17 -11.04
CA GLU A 86 19.73 0.16 -11.79
C GLU A 86 19.93 1.68 -11.97
N SER A 87 18.90 2.51 -11.83
CA SER A 87 18.98 3.96 -12.15
C SER A 87 18.42 4.90 -11.09
N LEU A 88 17.48 4.44 -10.27
CA LEU A 88 16.95 5.24 -9.18
C LEU A 88 17.91 5.17 -7.99
N GLN A 89 18.78 6.16 -7.85
CA GLN A 89 19.74 6.27 -6.74
C GLN A 89 19.50 7.58 -5.99
N GLU A 90 20.07 7.72 -4.80
CA GLU A 90 20.06 9.00 -4.10
C GLU A 90 20.62 10.10 -5.00
N GLY A 91 19.94 11.24 -5.05
CA GLY A 91 20.25 12.35 -5.95
C GLY A 91 19.65 12.24 -7.36
N SER A 92 19.14 11.08 -7.78
CA SER A 92 18.49 10.92 -9.08
C SER A 92 17.30 11.87 -9.23
N THR A 93 17.19 12.50 -10.40
CA THR A 93 16.02 13.30 -10.77
C THR A 93 14.89 12.40 -11.27
N VAL A 94 13.69 12.55 -10.71
CA VAL A 94 12.52 11.74 -11.00
C VAL A 94 11.39 12.64 -11.48
N ARG A 95 10.74 12.28 -12.60
CA ARG A 95 9.52 12.94 -13.06
C ARG A 95 8.30 12.14 -12.65
N MET A 96 7.30 12.83 -12.13
CA MET A 96 6.03 12.23 -11.75
C MET A 96 4.84 13.12 -12.14
N GLN A 97 3.68 12.49 -12.26
CA GLN A 97 2.41 13.13 -12.56
C GLN A 97 1.37 12.75 -11.51
N GLY A 98 0.47 13.66 -11.17
CA GLY A 98 -0.64 13.42 -10.25
C GLY A 98 -0.76 14.46 -9.14
N SER A 99 -1.35 14.12 -7.99
CA SER A 99 -1.83 12.80 -7.59
C SER A 99 -3.08 12.32 -8.34
N PHE A 100 -3.33 11.01 -8.33
CA PHE A 100 -4.47 10.34 -8.97
C PHE A 100 -5.14 9.34 -8.04
N GLY A 101 -6.34 8.91 -8.42
CA GLY A 101 -7.08 7.86 -7.73
C GLY A 101 -8.06 8.39 -6.69
N VAL A 102 -9.05 7.54 -6.37
CA VAL A 102 -10.14 7.82 -5.42
C VAL A 102 -10.16 6.82 -4.26
N PHE A 103 -9.15 5.94 -4.19
CA PHE A 103 -8.97 4.94 -3.14
C PHE A 103 -8.51 5.61 -1.84
N THR A 104 -9.45 6.29 -1.21
CA THR A 104 -9.28 7.17 -0.06
C THR A 104 -10.33 6.79 0.98
N LEU A 105 -10.01 6.94 2.26
CA LEU A 105 -10.97 6.68 3.34
C LEU A 105 -12.23 7.54 3.18
N LYS A 106 -13.38 7.02 3.60
CA LYS A 106 -14.67 7.72 3.66
C LYS A 106 -14.97 8.12 5.11
N PRO A 107 -14.41 9.25 5.60
CA PRO A 107 -14.60 9.66 6.98
C PRO A 107 -16.05 9.97 7.33
N GLU A 108 -16.87 10.38 6.35
CA GLU A 108 -18.31 10.65 6.49
C GLU A 108 -19.12 9.42 6.91
N ASN A 109 -18.55 8.22 6.78
CA ASN A 109 -19.18 6.97 7.15
C ASN A 109 -18.70 6.52 8.53
N ALA A 110 -19.60 6.42 9.51
CA ALA A 110 -19.24 6.08 10.89
C ALA A 110 -18.72 4.65 11.09
N LYS A 111 -18.83 3.78 10.08
CA LYS A 111 -18.31 2.40 10.13
C LYS A 111 -16.79 2.38 10.32
N GLU A 112 -16.34 1.38 11.07
CA GLU A 112 -14.94 1.06 11.31
C GLU A 112 -14.24 0.56 10.05
N TYR A 113 -12.90 0.51 10.08
CA TYR A 113 -12.09 0.18 8.92
C TYR A 113 -11.53 -1.24 8.99
N LEU A 114 -11.53 -1.91 7.85
CA LEU A 114 -10.81 -3.17 7.63
C LEU A 114 -9.96 -3.04 6.37
N PHE A 115 -8.65 -3.13 6.55
CA PHE A 115 -7.66 -3.11 5.49
C PHE A 115 -7.17 -4.53 5.22
N ILE A 116 -7.18 -4.96 3.95
CA ILE A 116 -6.73 -6.30 3.55
C ILE A 116 -5.69 -6.14 2.44
N ALA A 117 -4.44 -6.39 2.80
CA ALA A 117 -3.29 -6.23 1.93
C ALA A 117 -2.61 -7.57 1.60
N THR A 118 -2.07 -7.67 0.39
CA THR A 118 -0.98 -8.62 0.12
C THR A 118 0.21 -7.95 -0.54
N SER A 119 1.41 -8.30 -0.09
CA SER A 119 2.68 -7.73 -0.58
C SER A 119 2.63 -6.19 -0.61
N THR A 120 3.09 -5.53 -1.68
CA THR A 120 3.10 -4.07 -1.79
C THR A 120 1.72 -3.41 -1.86
N GLY A 121 0.62 -4.20 -1.86
CA GLY A 121 -0.73 -3.66 -1.66
C GLY A 121 -0.95 -2.99 -0.30
N VAL A 122 -0.02 -3.16 0.66
CA VAL A 122 -0.04 -2.42 1.94
C VAL A 122 0.31 -0.93 1.77
N ALA A 123 0.95 -0.54 0.66
CA ALA A 123 1.39 0.83 0.40
C ALA A 123 0.31 1.90 0.67
N PRO A 124 -0.86 1.89 0.00
CA PRO A 124 -1.88 2.90 0.25
C PRO A 124 -2.38 2.91 1.70
N PHE A 125 -2.40 1.74 2.37
CA PHE A 125 -2.92 1.61 3.73
C PHE A 125 -1.99 2.21 4.78
N ARG A 126 -0.67 2.12 4.61
CA ARG A 126 0.27 2.79 5.52
C ARG A 126 -0.06 4.29 5.61
N GLY A 127 -0.17 4.96 4.46
CA GLY A 127 -0.53 6.38 4.40
C GLY A 127 -1.91 6.68 4.96
N GLN A 128 -2.92 5.85 4.66
CA GLN A 128 -4.29 6.03 5.17
C GLN A 128 -4.40 5.87 6.69
N ILE A 129 -3.75 4.85 7.25
CA ILE A 129 -3.75 4.57 8.69
C ILE A 129 -3.07 5.72 9.43
N ILE A 130 -1.87 6.12 9.00
CA ILE A 130 -1.15 7.23 9.64
C ILE A 130 -1.95 8.54 9.55
N ASP A 131 -2.53 8.86 8.39
CA ASP A 131 -3.32 10.09 8.20
C ASP A 131 -4.59 10.11 9.07
N ALA A 132 -5.28 8.96 9.20
CA ALA A 132 -6.44 8.81 10.07
C ALA A 132 -6.07 8.99 11.55
N LEU A 133 -5.02 8.30 12.02
CA LEU A 133 -4.53 8.40 13.40
C LEU A 133 -4.08 9.83 13.74
N GLN A 134 -3.32 10.48 12.86
CA GLN A 134 -2.88 11.87 13.02
C GLN A 134 -4.03 12.88 12.97
N SER A 135 -5.17 12.51 12.40
CA SER A 135 -6.38 13.34 12.38
C SER A 135 -7.30 13.09 13.58
N GLY A 136 -6.87 12.24 14.53
CA GLY A 136 -7.63 11.94 15.74
C GLY A 136 -8.79 10.97 15.51
N ASP A 137 -8.75 10.17 14.45
CA ASP A 137 -9.77 9.15 14.20
C ASP A 137 -9.70 8.04 15.27
N MET A 138 -10.82 7.86 15.98
CA MET A 138 -10.94 6.89 17.07
C MET A 138 -11.64 5.59 16.65
N ARG A 139 -12.05 5.46 15.39
CA ARG A 139 -12.66 4.21 14.88
C ARG A 139 -11.65 3.09 14.91
N ARG A 140 -12.12 1.86 15.17
CA ARG A 140 -11.27 0.66 15.06
C ARG A 140 -10.78 0.49 13.62
N MET A 141 -9.51 0.11 13.50
CA MET A 141 -8.79 -0.13 12.26
C MET A 141 -8.07 -1.47 12.40
N ASP A 142 -8.43 -2.45 11.57
CA ASP A 142 -7.72 -3.72 11.52
C ASP A 142 -7.02 -3.85 10.16
N LEU A 143 -5.71 -4.13 10.16
CA LEU A 143 -4.94 -4.40 8.95
C LEU A 143 -4.55 -5.88 8.89
N ILE A 144 -5.13 -6.61 7.95
CA ILE A 144 -4.68 -7.95 7.57
C ILE A 144 -3.58 -7.81 6.51
N PHE A 145 -2.33 -8.08 6.90
CA PHE A 145 -1.18 -8.01 6.00
C PHE A 145 -0.65 -9.41 5.67
N GLY A 146 -1.00 -9.89 4.48
CA GLY A 146 -0.61 -11.22 4.00
C GLY A 146 0.61 -11.23 3.10
N VAL A 147 1.60 -12.05 3.42
CA VAL A 147 2.74 -12.32 2.53
C VAL A 147 3.04 -13.83 2.45
N ARG A 148 4.04 -14.21 1.66
CA ARG A 148 4.35 -15.63 1.44
C ARG A 148 5.09 -16.22 2.64
N SER A 149 6.24 -15.65 2.96
CA SER A 149 7.15 -16.09 4.02
C SER A 149 7.68 -14.90 4.81
N GLU A 150 8.44 -15.17 5.87
CA GLU A 150 9.07 -14.16 6.74
C GLU A 150 9.95 -13.19 5.94
N GLU A 151 10.64 -13.68 4.90
CA GLU A 151 11.49 -12.86 4.02
C GLU A 151 10.71 -11.86 3.15
N ASP A 152 9.39 -12.01 3.03
CA ASP A 152 8.53 -11.10 2.29
C ASP A 152 7.91 -10.02 3.19
N LEU A 153 8.13 -10.09 4.51
CA LEU A 153 7.61 -9.11 5.48
C LEU A 153 8.46 -7.84 5.46
N PHE A 154 7.79 -6.69 5.48
CA PHE A 154 8.40 -5.38 5.65
C PHE A 154 7.45 -4.44 6.40
N TRP A 155 7.97 -3.35 6.97
CA TRP A 155 7.23 -2.40 7.84
C TRP A 155 6.52 -3.00 9.05
N VAL A 156 6.75 -4.27 9.39
CA VAL A 156 6.06 -4.94 10.51
C VAL A 156 6.37 -4.25 11.84
N GLU A 157 7.64 -3.93 12.10
CA GLU A 157 8.04 -3.24 13.33
C GLU A 157 7.40 -1.85 13.45
N GLU A 158 7.37 -1.09 12.35
CA GLU A 158 6.73 0.22 12.30
C GLU A 158 5.23 0.13 12.58
N LEU A 159 4.52 -0.76 11.88
CA LEU A 159 3.08 -0.94 12.03
C LEU A 159 2.74 -1.51 13.42
N GLN A 160 3.57 -2.40 13.97
CA GLN A 160 3.39 -2.94 15.31
C GLN A 160 3.57 -1.85 16.38
N LYS A 161 4.53 -0.94 16.17
CA LYS A 161 4.71 0.23 17.04
C LYS A 161 3.48 1.13 17.01
N LEU A 162 2.91 1.39 15.82
CA LEU A 162 1.65 2.13 15.71
C LEU A 162 0.51 1.44 16.46
N SER A 163 0.38 0.12 16.32
CA SER A 163 -0.66 -0.67 17.02
C SER A 163 -0.48 -0.62 18.54
N THR A 164 0.76 -0.55 19.03
CA THR A 164 1.05 -0.39 20.46
C THR A 164 0.69 1.03 20.96
N GLN A 165 0.91 2.05 20.13
CA GLN A 165 0.66 3.46 20.48
C GLN A 165 -0.82 3.85 20.37
N HIS A 166 -1.58 3.17 19.51
CA HIS A 166 -2.96 3.50 19.19
C HIS A 166 -3.86 2.27 19.43
N PRO A 167 -4.57 2.20 20.56
CA PRO A 167 -5.41 1.05 20.91
C PRO A 167 -6.51 0.72 19.89
N GLN A 168 -6.89 1.68 19.04
CA GLN A 168 -7.86 1.48 17.97
C GLN A 168 -7.27 0.81 16.71
N PHE A 169 -5.94 0.64 16.61
CA PHE A 169 -5.29 0.02 15.47
C PHE A 169 -4.70 -1.35 15.80
N SER A 170 -5.09 -2.37 15.05
CA SER A 170 -4.58 -3.74 15.15
C SER A 170 -3.89 -4.18 13.88
N LEU A 171 -2.69 -4.74 14.02
CA LEU A 171 -1.96 -5.39 12.92
C LEU A 171 -2.12 -6.91 13.00
N HIS A 172 -2.47 -7.53 11.87
CA HIS A 172 -2.57 -8.98 11.73
C HIS A 172 -1.71 -9.44 10.54
N CYS A 173 -0.47 -9.82 10.82
CA CYS A 173 0.41 -10.42 9.81
C CYS A 173 0.03 -11.89 9.56
N SER A 174 -0.05 -12.27 8.29
CA SER A 174 -0.35 -13.65 7.87
C SER A 174 0.68 -14.18 6.87
N LEU A 175 1.19 -15.39 7.12
CA LEU A 175 2.10 -16.08 6.21
C LEU A 175 1.43 -17.33 5.61
N SER A 176 1.47 -17.44 4.27
CA SER A 176 0.94 -18.62 3.58
C SER A 176 1.90 -19.82 3.62
N VAL A 177 3.21 -19.57 3.77
CA VAL A 177 4.27 -20.59 3.87
C VAL A 177 5.28 -20.17 4.94
N GLY A 178 4.78 -19.77 6.12
CA GLY A 178 5.63 -19.38 7.25
C GLY A 178 6.35 -20.59 7.86
N SER A 179 7.56 -20.37 8.39
CA SER A 179 8.34 -21.39 9.11
C SER A 179 7.60 -21.91 10.36
N SER A 180 8.09 -22.97 11.00
CA SER A 180 7.53 -23.46 12.26
C SER A 180 7.66 -22.45 13.41
N ALA A 181 8.63 -21.53 13.35
CA ALA A 181 8.84 -20.49 14.36
C ALA A 181 7.84 -19.33 14.25
N TRP A 182 7.12 -19.20 13.13
CA TRP A 182 6.13 -18.13 12.96
C TRP A 182 4.96 -18.27 13.95
N THR A 183 4.75 -17.23 14.77
CA THR A 183 3.70 -17.19 15.80
C THR A 183 2.48 -16.38 15.39
N GLY A 184 2.54 -15.63 14.29
CA GLY A 184 1.40 -14.89 13.75
C GLY A 184 0.39 -15.76 13.01
N HIS A 185 -0.52 -15.13 12.27
CA HIS A 185 -1.54 -15.85 11.53
C HIS A 185 -0.94 -16.70 10.40
N ARG A 186 -1.58 -17.84 10.10
CA ARG A 186 -1.16 -18.75 9.04
C ARG A 186 -2.25 -18.91 7.99
N GLY A 187 -1.83 -18.94 6.73
CA GLY A 187 -2.70 -19.13 5.58
C GLY A 187 -2.93 -17.87 4.77
N ARG A 188 -3.95 -17.90 3.92
CA ARG A 188 -4.33 -16.78 3.05
C ARG A 188 -5.19 -15.78 3.82
N VAL A 189 -5.11 -14.51 3.43
CA VAL A 189 -5.83 -13.39 4.09
C VAL A 189 -7.34 -13.62 4.16
N GLN A 190 -7.94 -14.31 3.18
CA GLN A 190 -9.38 -14.57 3.18
C GLN A 190 -9.82 -15.49 4.33
N THR A 191 -8.97 -16.43 4.72
CA THR A 191 -9.24 -17.32 5.87
C THR A 191 -9.00 -16.57 7.17
N VAL A 192 -7.87 -15.86 7.26
CA VAL A 192 -7.48 -15.14 8.49
C VAL A 192 -8.46 -14.03 8.82
N THR A 193 -8.98 -13.30 7.83
CA THR A 193 -9.94 -12.21 8.06
C THR A 193 -11.18 -12.72 8.80
N LYS A 194 -11.67 -13.92 8.49
CA LYS A 194 -12.85 -14.50 9.15
C LYS A 194 -12.65 -14.73 10.64
N SER A 195 -11.45 -15.11 11.05
CA SER A 195 -11.14 -15.40 12.46
C SER A 195 -10.66 -14.17 13.22
N ALA A 196 -9.84 -13.33 12.59
CA ALA A 196 -9.25 -12.15 13.22
C ALA A 196 -10.25 -11.00 13.36
N VAL A 197 -11.18 -10.86 12.40
CA VAL A 197 -12.12 -9.74 12.33
C VAL A 197 -13.53 -10.29 12.12
N PRO A 198 -14.16 -10.87 13.17
CA PRO A 198 -15.47 -11.52 13.05
C PRO A 198 -16.59 -10.55 12.65
N ASP A 199 -16.42 -9.26 12.88
CA ASP A 199 -17.35 -8.18 12.50
C ASP A 199 -17.05 -7.56 11.12
N ALA A 200 -16.23 -8.20 10.28
CA ALA A 200 -15.82 -7.68 8.97
C ALA A 200 -16.99 -7.21 8.08
N ALA A 201 -18.15 -7.88 8.15
CA ALA A 201 -19.34 -7.52 7.37
C ALA A 201 -19.95 -6.16 7.73
N MET A 202 -19.64 -5.62 8.91
CA MET A 202 -20.18 -4.35 9.41
C MET A 202 -19.25 -3.15 9.14
N ARG A 203 -18.11 -3.37 8.49
CA ARG A 203 -17.03 -2.40 8.32
C ARG A 203 -16.98 -1.81 6.91
N GLN A 204 -16.22 -0.73 6.76
CA GLN A 204 -15.70 -0.31 5.47
C GLN A 204 -14.48 -1.17 5.13
N VAL A 205 -14.55 -1.92 4.04
CA VAL A 205 -13.52 -2.88 3.64
C VAL A 205 -12.72 -2.33 2.47
N TYR A 206 -11.42 -2.21 2.67
CA TYR A 206 -10.45 -1.72 1.71
C TYR A 206 -9.49 -2.87 1.36
N ILE A 207 -9.38 -3.22 0.08
CA ILE A 207 -8.63 -4.38 -0.39
C ILE A 207 -7.61 -3.92 -1.43
N CYS A 208 -6.33 -4.26 -1.24
CA CYS A 208 -5.28 -3.98 -2.20
C CYS A 208 -4.22 -5.08 -2.24
N GLY A 209 -3.77 -5.50 -3.43
CA GLY A 209 -2.76 -6.54 -3.56
C GLY A 209 -2.83 -7.31 -4.87
N SER A 210 -2.44 -8.59 -4.83
CA SER A 210 -2.41 -9.42 -6.04
C SER A 210 -3.80 -9.55 -6.69
N PRO A 211 -3.89 -9.64 -8.03
CA PRO A 211 -5.16 -9.78 -8.74
C PRO A 211 -6.01 -10.97 -8.27
N ALA A 212 -5.36 -12.11 -8.00
CA ALA A 212 -6.04 -13.30 -7.50
C ALA A 212 -6.65 -13.07 -6.10
N MET A 213 -5.89 -12.45 -5.19
CA MET A 213 -6.37 -12.15 -3.83
C MET A 213 -7.52 -11.15 -3.87
N THR A 214 -7.36 -10.04 -4.58
CA THR A 214 -8.35 -8.96 -4.64
C THR A 214 -9.67 -9.44 -5.25
N MET A 215 -9.61 -10.24 -6.31
CA MET A 215 -10.80 -10.84 -6.93
C MET A 215 -11.54 -11.77 -5.96
N GLU A 216 -10.82 -12.70 -5.32
CA GLU A 216 -11.39 -13.66 -4.38
C GLU A 216 -11.99 -12.96 -3.15
N MET A 217 -11.29 -11.97 -2.60
CA MET A 217 -11.74 -11.23 -1.42
C MET A 217 -12.95 -10.35 -1.74
N LYS A 218 -12.97 -9.69 -2.90
CA LYS A 218 -14.13 -8.94 -3.39
C LYS A 218 -15.35 -9.84 -3.53
N LYS A 219 -15.19 -11.03 -4.12
CA LYS A 219 -16.25 -12.02 -4.26
C LYS A 219 -16.82 -12.42 -2.89
N MET A 220 -15.96 -12.75 -1.93
CA MET A 220 -16.39 -13.09 -0.57
C MET A 220 -17.13 -11.93 0.13
N CYS A 221 -16.64 -10.69 0.00
CA CYS A 221 -17.31 -9.52 0.56
C CYS A 221 -18.73 -9.35 0.03
N MET A 222 -18.93 -9.54 -1.27
CA MET A 222 -20.23 -9.37 -1.92
C MET A 222 -21.17 -10.57 -1.70
N GLU A 223 -20.66 -11.79 -1.83
CA GLU A 223 -21.49 -13.00 -1.86
C GLU A 223 -21.73 -13.59 -0.48
N VAL A 224 -20.73 -13.53 0.41
CA VAL A 224 -20.79 -14.16 1.75
C VAL A 224 -21.12 -13.12 2.81
N TRP A 225 -20.37 -12.02 2.86
CA TRP A 225 -20.56 -10.99 3.90
C TRP A 225 -21.64 -9.95 3.55
N LYS A 226 -22.14 -9.96 2.31
CA LYS A 226 -23.18 -9.05 1.82
C LYS A 226 -22.87 -7.57 2.09
N ILE A 227 -21.60 -7.19 1.98
CA ILE A 227 -21.15 -5.82 2.19
C ILE A 227 -21.73 -4.91 1.08
N ASP A 228 -22.29 -3.78 1.49
CA ASP A 228 -22.79 -2.76 0.56
C ASP A 228 -21.67 -2.25 -0.33
N ARG A 229 -21.97 -2.02 -1.62
CA ARG A 229 -20.96 -1.54 -2.59
C ARG A 229 -20.28 -0.23 -2.17
N LYS A 230 -20.97 0.63 -1.42
CA LYS A 230 -20.42 1.91 -0.93
C LYS A 230 -19.35 1.72 0.15
N ASP A 231 -19.35 0.57 0.82
CA ASP A 231 -18.44 0.20 1.91
C ASP A 231 -17.33 -0.76 1.43
N LEU A 232 -17.33 -1.13 0.15
CA LEU A 232 -16.35 -2.04 -0.44
C LEU A 232 -15.47 -1.31 -1.45
N HIS A 233 -14.21 -1.14 -1.10
CA HIS A 233 -13.21 -0.44 -1.91
C HIS A 233 -12.12 -1.42 -2.30
N VAL A 234 -11.84 -1.53 -3.60
CA VAL A 234 -10.85 -2.49 -4.11
C VAL A 234 -9.95 -1.81 -5.12
N GLU A 235 -8.65 -1.93 -4.91
CA GLU A 235 -7.62 -1.55 -5.87
C GLU A 235 -6.70 -2.75 -6.14
N GLY A 236 -6.21 -2.88 -7.37
CA GLY A 236 -5.28 -3.94 -7.75
C GLY A 236 -4.21 -3.36 -8.64
N TYR A 237 -2.98 -3.84 -8.50
CA TYR A 237 -1.90 -3.51 -9.43
C TYR A 237 -1.73 -4.63 -10.46
N ILE A 238 -1.36 -4.24 -11.69
CA ILE A 238 -1.08 -5.15 -12.81
C ILE A 238 0.43 -5.23 -13.02
#